data_AF-A0AAD9VHV4-F1
#
_entry.id   AF-A0AAD9VHV4-F1
#
_cell.length_a   1.000
_cell.length_b   1.000
_cell.length_c   1.000
_cell.angle_alpha   90.00
_cell.angle_beta   90.00
_cell.angle_gamma   90.00
#
_symmetry.space_group_name_H-M   'P 1'
#
loop_
_entity.id
_entity.type
_entity.pdbx_description
1 polymer ?
#
loop_
_entity_poly.entity_id
_entity_poly.type
_entity_poly.pdbx_seq_one_letter_code
_entity_poly.pdbx_strand_id
1 'polypeptide(L)'
;MNFNIRRHIKAAFDHADMDGEGSLTRHQYKVAVTALFGYCPDKTEVKYVFRSPSHKRISFKEFKYWVFQKCPTGRSAMSLETIFSFLDSDYKGYLTLADLRTASKVANMRISPSVWFNAFKELDQYQKGYIDLTEFTYIFTSIKNINLNYT
;
A
#
# COMPACT_ATOMS: atom_id res chain seq x y z
N MET A 1 -7.30 -3.39 9.53
CA MET A 1 -6.22 -4.37 9.71
C MET A 1 -5.89 -4.97 8.34
N ASN A 2 -4.70 -4.68 7.78
CA ASN A 2 -4.29 -5.09 6.43
C ASN A 2 -3.98 -6.61 6.37
N PHE A 3 -5.01 -7.45 6.51
CA PHE A 3 -4.90 -8.91 6.40
C PHE A 3 -4.42 -9.35 5.01
N ASN A 4 -4.65 -8.53 3.97
CA ASN A 4 -4.18 -8.81 2.60
C ASN A 4 -2.66 -8.77 2.44
N ILE A 5 -1.93 -7.92 3.16
CA ILE A 5 -0.48 -7.78 2.95
C ILE A 5 0.24 -9.10 3.20
N ARG A 6 -0.16 -9.85 4.24
CA ARG A 6 0.42 -11.16 4.60
C ARG A 6 0.40 -12.18 3.46
N ARG A 7 -0.68 -12.21 2.67
CA ARG A 7 -0.84 -13.15 1.56
C ARG A 7 0.02 -12.78 0.36
N HIS A 8 0.32 -11.49 0.18
CA HIS A 8 1.07 -10.98 -0.97
C HIS A 8 2.57 -10.78 -0.69
N ILE A 9 3.05 -10.95 0.55
CA ILE A 9 4.48 -10.78 0.91
C ILE A 9 5.37 -11.69 0.04
N LYS A 10 5.00 -12.97 -0.07
CA LYS A 10 5.78 -13.95 -0.83
C LYS A 10 5.76 -13.64 -2.33
N ALA A 11 4.58 -13.33 -2.88
CA ALA A 11 4.44 -12.92 -4.27
C ALA A 11 5.27 -11.67 -4.62
N ALA A 12 5.26 -10.65 -3.76
CA ALA A 12 6.05 -9.43 -3.96
C ALA A 12 7.57 -9.68 -3.85
N PHE A 13 7.98 -10.59 -2.96
CA PHE A 13 9.38 -11.01 -2.85
C PHE A 13 9.82 -11.75 -4.11
N ASP A 14 9.06 -12.76 -4.52
CA ASP A 14 9.40 -13.61 -5.68
C ASP A 14 9.39 -12.80 -6.98
N HIS A 15 8.46 -11.83 -7.10
CA HIS A 15 8.44 -10.90 -8.23
C HIS A 15 9.71 -10.04 -8.31
N ALA A 16 10.31 -9.69 -7.16
CA ALA A 16 11.52 -8.87 -7.12
C ALA A 16 12.81 -9.69 -7.24
N ASP A 17 12.81 -10.95 -6.78
CA ASP A 17 13.94 -11.90 -6.82
C ASP A 17 14.11 -12.53 -8.22
N MET A 18 14.29 -11.69 -9.25
CA MET A 18 14.36 -12.12 -10.65
C MET A 18 15.48 -13.13 -10.94
N ASP A 19 16.56 -13.08 -10.16
CA ASP A 19 17.72 -13.97 -10.21
C ASP A 19 17.51 -15.28 -9.44
N GLY A 20 16.45 -15.40 -8.64
CA GLY A 20 16.12 -16.60 -7.88
C GLY A 20 17.15 -16.94 -6.80
N GLU A 21 17.93 -15.96 -6.33
CA GLU A 21 18.98 -16.16 -5.34
C GLU A 21 18.42 -16.38 -3.92
N GLY A 22 17.11 -16.23 -3.71
CA GLY A 22 16.46 -16.37 -2.42
C GLY A 22 16.72 -15.19 -1.48
N SER A 23 17.27 -14.09 -1.99
CA SER A 23 17.60 -12.88 -1.23
C SER A 23 17.59 -11.64 -2.12
N LEU A 24 17.18 -10.50 -1.58
CA LEU A 24 17.03 -9.26 -2.36
C LEU A 24 18.21 -8.32 -2.16
N THR A 25 18.72 -7.77 -3.26
CA THR A 25 19.56 -6.57 -3.24
C THR A 25 18.77 -5.33 -2.77
N ARG A 26 19.46 -4.20 -2.55
CA ARG A 26 18.81 -2.91 -2.25
C ARG A 26 17.80 -2.47 -3.32
N HIS A 27 18.08 -2.77 -4.60
CA HIS A 27 17.18 -2.41 -5.68
C HIS A 27 15.94 -3.31 -5.67
N GLN A 28 16.12 -4.62 -5.57
CA GLN A 28 15.02 -5.58 -5.51
C GLN A 28 14.16 -5.40 -4.25
N TYR A 29 14.75 -5.01 -3.11
CA TYR A 29 13.98 -4.62 -1.93
C TYR A 29 13.01 -3.47 -2.23
N LYS A 30 13.46 -2.43 -2.95
CA LYS A 30 12.59 -1.31 -3.35
C LYS A 30 11.45 -1.81 -4.23
N VAL A 31 11.74 -2.66 -5.20
CA VAL A 31 10.72 -3.27 -6.07
C VAL A 31 9.70 -4.05 -5.26
N ALA A 32 10.14 -4.92 -4.33
CA ALA A 32 9.26 -5.70 -3.47
C ALA A 32 8.39 -4.82 -2.56
N VAL A 33 8.95 -3.77 -1.96
CA VAL A 33 8.17 -2.82 -1.13
C VAL A 33 7.18 -2.04 -1.98
N THR A 34 7.55 -1.62 -3.19
CA THR A 34 6.63 -0.94 -4.11
C THR A 34 5.51 -1.85 -4.59
N ALA A 35 5.80 -3.10 -4.91
CA ALA A 35 4.78 -4.08 -5.26
C ALA A 35 3.84 -4.37 -4.09
N LEU A 36 4.35 -4.39 -2.86
CA LEU A 36 3.56 -4.75 -1.68
C LEU A 36 2.75 -3.59 -1.08
N PHE A 37 3.28 -2.37 -1.11
CA PHE A 37 2.70 -1.21 -0.43
C PHE A 37 2.36 -0.04 -1.37
N GLY A 38 2.73 -0.09 -2.65
CA GLY A 38 2.44 0.97 -3.62
C GLY A 38 3.31 2.24 -3.49
N TYR A 39 4.36 2.21 -2.65
CA TYR A 39 5.34 3.31 -2.56
C TYR A 39 6.78 2.80 -2.68
N CYS A 40 7.67 3.66 -3.16
CA CYS A 40 9.09 3.37 -3.21
C CYS A 40 9.73 3.84 -1.91
N PRO A 41 10.37 2.94 -1.12
CA PRO A 41 10.95 3.34 0.16
C PRO A 41 12.11 4.31 -0.07
N ASP A 42 12.20 5.30 0.82
CA ASP A 42 13.15 6.39 0.71
C ASP A 42 14.58 5.96 1.09
N LYS A 43 15.53 6.90 0.99
CA LYS A 43 16.94 6.63 1.31
C LYS A 43 17.15 6.26 2.78
N THR A 44 16.38 6.85 3.68
CA THR A 44 16.49 6.64 5.13
C THR A 44 15.97 5.25 5.51
N GLU A 45 14.81 4.87 4.97
CA GLU A 45 14.21 3.55 5.16
C GLU A 45 15.12 2.44 4.64
N VAL A 46 15.68 2.61 3.43
CA VAL A 46 16.62 1.63 2.86
C VAL A 46 17.92 1.58 3.66
N LYS A 47 18.47 2.72 4.09
CA LYS A 47 19.67 2.73 4.96
C LYS A 47 19.41 2.01 6.28
N TYR A 48 18.23 2.17 6.86
CA TYR A 48 17.88 1.54 8.13
C TYR A 48 17.79 0.01 8.03
N VAL A 49 17.24 -0.49 6.93
CA VAL A 49 17.13 -1.94 6.65
C VAL A 49 18.50 -2.55 6.32
N PHE A 50 19.32 -1.85 5.53
CA PHE A 50 20.65 -2.31 5.08
C PHE A 50 21.79 -1.71 5.92
N ARG A 51 21.55 -1.39 7.21
CA ARG A 51 22.50 -0.66 8.05
C ARG A 51 23.77 -1.46 8.38
N SER A 52 23.64 -2.79 8.39
CA SER A 52 24.73 -3.68 8.76
C SER A 52 25.62 -3.96 7.54
N PRO A 53 26.96 -3.84 7.65
CA PRO A 53 27.89 -4.05 6.53
C PRO A 53 27.82 -5.45 5.91
N SER A 54 27.40 -6.45 6.69
CA SER A 54 27.20 -7.83 6.23
C SER A 54 25.90 -8.03 5.44
N HIS A 55 24.95 -7.09 5.53
CA HIS A 55 23.64 -7.17 4.88
C HIS A 55 23.69 -6.44 3.52
N LYS A 56 24.46 -6.99 2.57
CA LYS A 56 24.38 -6.54 1.17
C LYS A 56 23.08 -6.99 0.49
N ARG A 57 22.52 -8.11 0.97
CA ARG A 57 21.23 -8.67 0.56
C ARG A 57 20.38 -8.96 1.80
N ILE A 58 19.07 -9.10 1.60
CA ILE A 58 18.11 -9.48 2.65
C ILE A 58 17.39 -10.76 2.25
N SER A 59 17.33 -11.73 3.15
CA SER A 59 16.57 -12.97 2.95
C SER A 59 15.06 -12.72 3.00
N PHE A 60 14.27 -13.69 2.55
CA PHE A 60 12.81 -13.65 2.70
C PHE A 60 12.36 -13.49 4.16
N LYS A 61 13.07 -14.12 5.10
CA LYS A 61 12.77 -14.02 6.54
C LYS A 61 12.94 -12.59 7.05
N GLU A 62 14.03 -11.92 6.66
CA GLU A 62 14.29 -10.54 7.03
C GLU A 62 13.34 -9.57 6.34
N PHE A 63 13.04 -9.78 5.05
CA PHE A 63 12.04 -9.01 4.34
C PHE A 63 10.68 -9.07 5.06
N LYS A 64 10.23 -10.28 5.41
CA LYS A 64 8.98 -10.49 6.16
C LYS A 64 9.00 -9.79 7.51
N TYR A 65 10.12 -9.83 8.24
CA TYR A 65 10.28 -9.10 9.50
C TYR A 65 10.10 -7.58 9.30
N TRP A 66 10.78 -6.99 8.31
CA TRP A 66 10.68 -5.56 8.03
C TRP A 66 9.29 -5.12 7.56
N VAL A 67 8.63 -5.95 6.75
CA VAL A 67 7.23 -5.75 6.35
C VAL A 67 6.33 -5.72 7.57
N PHE A 68 6.53 -6.61 8.56
CA PHE A 68 5.73 -6.61 9.78
C PHE A 68 6.02 -5.47 10.73
N GLN A 69 7.25 -4.99 10.81
CA GLN A 69 7.57 -3.79 11.59
C GLN A 69 6.96 -2.52 10.95
N LYS A 70 6.81 -2.50 9.62
CA LYS A 70 6.16 -1.42 8.87
C LYS A 70 4.63 -1.53 8.86
N CYS A 71 4.09 -2.74 8.88
CA CYS A 71 2.67 -2.93 9.12
C CYS A 71 2.38 -2.47 10.55
N PRO A 72 1.46 -1.52 10.76
CA PRO A 72 1.01 -1.22 12.10
C PRO A 72 0.28 -2.48 12.61
N THR A 73 0.98 -3.34 13.34
CA THR A 73 0.35 -4.32 14.21
C THR A 73 -0.25 -3.53 15.38
N GLY A 74 -1.39 -2.88 15.12
CA GLY A 74 -2.36 -2.50 16.13
C GLY A 74 -2.08 -1.29 17.02
N ARG A 75 -1.26 -0.28 16.64
CA ARG A 75 -1.05 0.90 17.53
C ARG A 75 -1.42 2.29 17.01
N SER A 76 -1.90 2.42 15.78
CA SER A 76 -2.67 3.60 15.34
C SER A 76 -3.34 3.24 14.02
N ALA A 77 -4.52 2.64 14.09
CA ALA A 77 -5.38 2.55 12.91
C ALA A 77 -6.11 3.90 12.84
N MET A 78 -5.71 4.78 11.91
CA MET A 78 -6.55 5.91 11.55
C MET A 78 -7.92 5.37 11.11
N SER A 79 -9.00 5.98 11.60
CA SER A 79 -10.35 5.60 11.18
C SER A 79 -10.52 5.92 9.69
N LEU A 80 -11.46 5.27 9.01
CA LEU A 80 -11.69 5.52 7.57
C LEU A 80 -12.12 6.98 7.34
N GLU A 81 -12.84 7.56 8.29
CA GLU A 81 -13.26 8.95 8.32
C GLU A 81 -12.05 9.89 8.45
N THR A 82 -11.06 9.52 9.28
CA THR A 82 -9.82 10.29 9.41
C THR A 82 -9.03 10.29 8.10
N ILE A 83 -8.96 9.13 7.43
CA ILE A 83 -8.29 9.01 6.13
C ILE A 83 -9.06 9.80 5.08
N PHE A 84 -10.39 9.70 5.06
CA PHE A 84 -11.24 10.45 4.13
C PHE A 84 -11.04 11.96 4.29
N SER A 85 -11.06 12.46 5.53
CA SER A 85 -10.83 13.88 5.81
C SER A 85 -9.41 14.33 5.44
N PHE A 86 -8.41 13.45 5.53
CA PHE A 86 -7.05 13.78 5.07
C PHE A 86 -6.97 13.88 3.54
N LEU A 87 -7.74 13.06 2.81
CA LEU A 87 -7.80 13.09 1.36
C LEU A 87 -8.64 14.28 0.86
N ASP A 88 -9.71 14.65 1.56
CA ASP A 88 -10.60 15.78 1.28
C ASP A 88 -10.05 17.09 1.86
N SER A 89 -8.89 17.53 1.36
CA SER A 89 -8.13 18.65 1.94
C SER A 89 -8.86 20.00 1.91
N ASP A 90 -9.88 20.14 1.04
CA ASP A 90 -10.73 21.31 0.89
C ASP A 90 -12.14 21.11 1.50
N TYR A 91 -12.35 20.01 2.24
CA TYR A 91 -13.56 19.74 3.03
C TYR A 91 -14.88 19.78 2.23
N LYS A 92 -14.87 19.26 1.00
CA LYS A 92 -16.06 19.22 0.13
C LYS A 92 -17.09 18.19 0.58
N GLY A 93 -16.66 17.20 1.37
CA GLY A 93 -17.45 16.02 1.74
C GLY A 93 -17.42 14.89 0.69
N TYR A 94 -16.60 15.02 -0.36
CA TYR A 94 -16.43 14.02 -1.41
C TYR A 94 -15.02 14.07 -2.01
N LEU A 95 -14.56 12.93 -2.53
CA LEU A 95 -13.24 12.79 -3.13
C LEU A 95 -13.33 12.70 -4.66
N THR A 96 -12.55 13.52 -5.34
CA THR A 96 -12.36 13.45 -6.79
C THR A 96 -11.06 12.71 -7.13
N LEU A 97 -10.88 12.36 -8.41
CA LEU A 97 -9.62 11.80 -8.89
C LEU A 97 -8.43 12.75 -8.65
N ALA A 98 -8.68 14.07 -8.66
CA ALA A 98 -7.66 15.08 -8.37
C ALA A 98 -7.22 15.01 -6.89
N ASP A 99 -8.15 14.84 -5.97
CA ASP A 99 -7.86 14.74 -4.53
C ASP A 99 -6.98 13.52 -4.23
N LEU A 100 -7.33 12.36 -4.79
CA LEU A 100 -6.52 11.14 -4.66
C LEU A 100 -5.10 11.32 -5.25
N ARG A 101 -4.98 11.96 -6.41
CA ARG A 101 -3.68 12.25 -7.03
C ARG A 101 -2.85 13.21 -6.19
N THR A 102 -3.45 14.25 -5.64
CA THR A 102 -2.77 15.22 -4.76
C THR A 102 -2.29 14.54 -3.48
N ALA A 103 -3.17 13.79 -2.81
CA ALA A 103 -2.81 13.04 -1.62
C ALA A 103 -1.68 12.03 -1.89
N SER A 104 -1.68 11.37 -3.05
CA SER A 104 -0.60 10.45 -3.42
C SER A 104 0.77 11.15 -3.52
N LYS A 105 0.82 12.38 -4.02
CA LYS A 105 2.04 13.19 -4.08
C LYS A 105 2.49 13.59 -2.69
N VAL A 106 1.56 14.02 -1.83
CA VAL A 106 1.84 14.38 -0.42
C VAL A 106 2.39 13.18 0.35
N ALA A 107 1.78 12.00 0.17
CA ALA A 107 2.22 10.76 0.78
C ALA A 107 3.47 10.14 0.10
N ASN A 108 4.05 10.81 -0.91
CA ASN A 108 5.18 10.32 -1.72
C ASN A 108 4.94 8.91 -2.30
N MET A 109 3.68 8.58 -2.57
CA MET A 109 3.27 7.34 -3.22
C MET A 109 3.48 7.47 -4.72
N ARG A 110 4.20 6.50 -5.30
CA ARG A 110 4.47 6.45 -6.75
C ARG A 110 3.45 5.56 -7.43
N ILE A 111 2.22 6.06 -7.52
CA ILE A 111 1.11 5.37 -8.19
C ILE A 111 0.92 5.99 -9.58
N SER A 112 0.82 5.16 -10.62
CA SER A 112 0.63 5.65 -11.98
C SER A 112 -0.77 6.27 -12.16
N PRO A 113 -0.93 7.25 -13.08
CA PRO A 113 -2.24 7.83 -13.36
C PRO A 113 -3.32 6.82 -13.75
N SER A 114 -2.93 5.74 -14.45
CA SER A 114 -3.82 4.67 -14.88
C SER A 114 -4.32 3.81 -13.72
N VAL A 115 -3.45 3.52 -12.73
CA VAL A 115 -3.86 2.81 -11.51
C VAL A 115 -4.85 3.65 -10.71
N TRP A 116 -4.59 4.96 -10.58
CA TRP A 116 -5.54 5.87 -9.94
C TRP A 116 -6.88 5.95 -10.67
N PHE A 117 -6.85 6.01 -12.00
CA PHE A 117 -8.06 6.04 -12.80
C PHE A 117 -8.90 4.76 -12.63
N ASN A 118 -8.25 3.60 -12.66
CA ASN A 118 -8.93 2.32 -12.47
C ASN A 118 -9.51 2.19 -11.06
N ALA A 119 -8.73 2.55 -10.03
CA ALA A 119 -9.20 2.53 -8.65
C ALA A 119 -10.38 3.50 -8.43
N PHE A 120 -10.31 4.69 -9.03
CA PHE A 120 -11.40 5.67 -8.96
C PHE A 120 -12.66 5.16 -9.63
N LYS A 121 -12.54 4.57 -10.83
CA LYS A 121 -13.68 3.98 -11.56
C LYS A 121 -14.34 2.83 -10.79
N GLU A 122 -13.55 2.05 -10.06
CA GLU A 122 -14.07 0.96 -9.20
C GLU A 122 -14.81 1.50 -7.98
N LEU A 123 -14.35 2.63 -7.42
CA LEU A 123 -14.93 3.29 -6.26
C LEU A 123 -16.19 4.10 -6.60
N ASP A 124 -16.19 4.85 -7.70
CA ASP A 124 -17.32 5.67 -8.18
C ASP A 124 -18.35 4.77 -8.89
N GLN A 125 -18.97 3.89 -8.12
CA GLN A 125 -19.90 2.86 -8.63
C GLN A 125 -21.08 3.46 -9.38
N TYR A 126 -21.51 4.66 -8.98
CA TYR A 126 -22.61 5.39 -9.58
C TYR A 126 -22.18 6.37 -10.67
N GLN A 127 -20.88 6.44 -11.01
CA GLN A 127 -20.32 7.30 -12.06
C GLN A 127 -20.69 8.78 -11.90
N LYS A 128 -20.70 9.26 -10.65
CA LYS A 128 -21.04 10.65 -10.30
C LYS A 128 -19.88 11.62 -10.59
N GLY A 129 -18.67 11.09 -10.78
CA GLY A 129 -17.44 11.87 -10.88
C GLY A 129 -16.82 12.21 -9.52
N TYR A 130 -17.35 11.65 -8.43
CA TYR A 130 -16.84 11.80 -7.08
C TYR A 130 -17.18 10.58 -6.22
N ILE A 131 -16.38 10.35 -5.18
CA ILE A 131 -16.51 9.26 -4.22
C ILE A 131 -16.94 9.87 -2.89
N ASP A 132 -18.13 9.54 -2.41
CA ASP A 132 -18.56 9.93 -1.06
C ASP A 132 -18.03 8.97 0.02
N LEU A 133 -18.26 9.30 1.30
CA LEU A 133 -17.79 8.47 2.41
C LEU A 133 -18.39 7.05 2.39
N THR A 134 -19.61 6.88 1.85
CA THR A 134 -20.27 5.58 1.75
C THR A 134 -19.55 4.70 0.73
N GLU A 135 -19.30 5.23 -0.47
CA GLU A 135 -18.51 4.53 -1.50
C GLU A 135 -17.08 4.25 -1.04
N PHE A 136 -16.45 5.21 -0.35
CA PHE A 136 -15.11 5.05 0.20
C PHE A 136 -15.02 3.91 1.23
N THR A 137 -16.02 3.82 2.13
CA THR A 137 -16.07 2.77 3.17
C THR A 137 -16.53 1.41 2.63
N TYR A 138 -17.28 1.40 1.51
CA TYR A 138 -17.74 0.17 0.87
C TYR A 138 -16.58 -0.73 0.41
N ILE A 139 -15.49 -0.17 -0.13
CA ILE A 139 -14.30 -0.97 -0.48
C ILE A 139 -13.73 -1.71 0.73
N PHE A 140 -13.65 -1.05 1.87
CA PHE A 140 -13.09 -1.65 3.08
C PHE A 140 -14.03 -2.67 3.73
N THR A 141 -15.34 -2.60 3.44
CA THR A 141 -16.34 -3.57 3.91
C THR A 141 -16.46 -4.77 2.98
N SER A 142 -16.37 -4.56 1.66
CA SER A 142 -16.36 -5.63 0.65
C SER A 142 -15.11 -6.50 0.75
N ILE A 143 -13.96 -5.92 1.11
CA ILE A 143 -12.76 -6.69 1.48
C ILE A 143 -13.00 -7.59 2.70
N LYS A 144 -13.89 -7.22 3.64
CA LYS A 144 -14.26 -8.07 4.78
C LYS A 144 -15.17 -9.23 4.36
N ASN A 145 -16.15 -8.98 3.49
CA ASN A 145 -17.16 -9.99 3.11
C ASN A 145 -16.65 -11.04 2.11
N ILE A 146 -15.68 -10.73 1.24
CA ILE A 146 -15.05 -11.73 0.36
C ILE A 146 -14.30 -12.82 1.15
N ASN A 147 -13.92 -12.55 2.41
CA ASN A 147 -13.16 -13.47 3.26
C ASN A 147 -14.02 -14.35 4.18
N LEU A 148 -15.36 -14.29 4.10
CA LEU A 148 -16.25 -15.16 4.87
C LEU A 148 -16.88 -16.30 4.05
N ASN A 149 -16.70 -16.32 2.73
CA ASN A 149 -17.30 -17.34 1.84
C ASN A 149 -16.34 -18.50 1.49
N TYR A 150 -15.23 -18.64 2.21
CA TYR A 150 -14.34 -19.79 2.12
C TYR A 150 -13.96 -20.27 3.53
N THR A 151 -14.98 -20.64 4.31
CA THR A 151 -14.84 -21.62 5.40
C THR A 151 -15.17 -23.01 4.88
#